data_AF-A0A2E3VWJ2-F1
#
_entry.id   AF-A0A2E3VWJ2-F1
#
_cell.length_a   1.000
_cell.length_b   1.000
_cell.length_c   1.000
_cell.angle_alpha   90.00
_cell.angle_beta   90.00
_cell.angle_gamma   90.00
#
_symmetry.space_group_name_H-M   'P 1'
#
loop_
_entity.id
_entity.type
_entity.pdbx_description
1 polymer ?
#
loop_
_entity_poly.entity_id
_entity_poly.type
_entity_poly.pdbx_seq_one_letter_code
_entity_poly.pdbx_strand_id
1 'polypeptide(L)'
;MIDYDKELEKTLSTPRMNYGILAKILFSTMDILYGKKATILKFKVLEIIARVPYQAWEQVAYVAITHKYESPAFAKRIFEFVREAREQQDNEQWHLLIIEELVLKMNLKKSFLKHRLLPQLIAFFYYHVSWLLYVINPKLSYQLNAHFEDHAEHEYMNFVKDNEELMQTPHSSSFEEDYGKFNNLKELFIQIAMDERHHKEESLSKISNPRFS
;
A
#
# COMPACT_ATOMS: atom_id res chain seq x y z
N MET A 1 -10.22 -22.31 3.74
CA MET A 1 -9.52 -22.04 2.47
C MET A 1 -10.16 -20.80 1.88
N ILE A 2 -9.38 -19.80 1.50
CA ILE A 2 -9.87 -18.55 0.91
C ILE A 2 -10.42 -18.87 -0.49
N ASP A 3 -11.59 -18.32 -0.81
CA ASP A 3 -12.17 -18.39 -2.15
C ASP A 3 -11.77 -17.13 -2.92
N TYR A 4 -10.65 -17.22 -3.64
CA TYR A 4 -10.06 -16.07 -4.33
C TYR A 4 -10.96 -15.54 -5.46
N ASP A 5 -11.74 -16.39 -6.12
CA ASP A 5 -12.67 -15.96 -7.16
C ASP A 5 -13.80 -15.11 -6.59
N LYS A 6 -14.34 -15.53 -5.45
CA LYS A 6 -15.34 -14.74 -4.73
C LYS A 6 -14.79 -13.38 -4.27
N GLU A 7 -13.54 -13.33 -3.79
CA GLU A 7 -12.92 -12.08 -3.36
C GLU A 7 -12.64 -11.13 -4.54
N LEU A 8 -12.25 -11.68 -5.70
CA LEU A 8 -12.12 -10.93 -6.95
C LEU A 8 -13.45 -10.32 -7.39
N GLU A 9 -14.52 -11.13 -7.48
CA GLU A 9 -15.85 -10.66 -7.85
C GLU A 9 -16.39 -9.60 -6.89
N LYS A 10 -16.14 -9.78 -5.59
CA LYS A 10 -16.55 -8.84 -4.54
C LYS A 10 -15.91 -7.46 -4.74
N THR A 11 -14.59 -7.37 -4.94
CA THR A 11 -13.96 -6.07 -5.19
C THR A 11 -14.44 -5.47 -6.52
N LEU A 12 -14.46 -6.25 -7.61
CA LEU A 12 -14.82 -5.73 -8.92
C LEU A 12 -16.27 -5.22 -9.02
N SER A 13 -17.15 -5.72 -8.16
CA SER A 13 -18.54 -5.24 -8.03
C SER A 13 -18.71 -4.09 -7.03
N THR A 14 -17.70 -3.84 -6.18
CA THR A 14 -17.71 -2.74 -5.22
C THR A 14 -17.31 -1.43 -5.93
N PRO A 15 -18.04 -0.32 -5.76
CA PRO A 15 -17.63 0.95 -6.31
C PRO A 15 -16.39 1.50 -5.58
N ARG A 16 -15.46 2.06 -6.35
CA ARG A 16 -14.33 2.85 -5.82
C ARG A 16 -14.82 3.97 -4.91
N MET A 17 -14.00 4.33 -3.92
CA MET A 17 -14.28 5.47 -3.04
C MET A 17 -14.33 6.80 -3.81
N ASN A 18 -15.02 7.78 -3.23
CA ASN A 18 -15.03 9.15 -3.76
C ASN A 18 -13.71 9.86 -3.44
N TYR A 19 -12.72 9.70 -4.33
CA TYR A 19 -11.37 10.23 -4.10
C TYR A 19 -11.33 11.75 -3.94
N GLY A 20 -10.62 12.18 -2.89
CA GLY A 20 -10.26 13.58 -2.65
C GLY A 20 -9.26 14.12 -3.66
N ILE A 21 -9.03 15.44 -3.62
CA ILE A 21 -8.18 16.15 -4.58
C ILE A 21 -6.74 15.62 -4.57
N LEU A 22 -6.15 15.40 -3.38
CA LEU A 22 -4.77 14.90 -3.26
C LEU A 22 -4.59 13.51 -3.87
N ALA A 23 -5.52 12.59 -3.60
CA ALA A 23 -5.51 11.26 -4.20
C ALA A 23 -5.65 11.33 -5.73
N LYS A 24 -6.58 12.15 -6.24
CA LYS A 24 -6.74 12.37 -7.69
C LYS A 24 -5.48 12.91 -8.36
N ILE A 25 -4.77 13.85 -7.72
CA ILE A 25 -3.50 14.39 -8.21
C ILE A 25 -2.44 13.26 -8.26
N LEU A 26 -2.33 12.48 -7.19
CA LEU A 26 -1.38 11.37 -7.11
C LEU A 26 -1.63 10.33 -8.21
N PHE A 27 -2.86 9.83 -8.36
CA PHE A 27 -3.20 8.83 -9.36
C PHE A 27 -3.04 9.36 -10.79
N SER A 28 -3.45 10.60 -11.04
CA SER A 28 -3.25 11.23 -12.36
C SER A 28 -1.77 11.38 -12.69
N THR A 29 -0.93 11.73 -11.71
CA THR A 29 0.52 11.81 -11.88
C THR A 29 1.09 10.43 -12.21
N MET A 30 0.66 9.39 -11.49
CA MET A 30 1.05 8.00 -11.77
C MET A 30 0.65 7.56 -13.18
N ASP A 31 -0.57 7.85 -13.60
CA ASP A 31 -1.06 7.52 -14.94
C ASP A 31 -0.32 8.25 -16.05
N ILE A 32 0.08 9.51 -15.83
CA ILE A 32 0.87 10.29 -16.79
C ILE A 32 2.28 9.70 -16.94
N LEU A 33 2.92 9.33 -15.83
CA LEU A 33 4.31 8.85 -15.82
C LEU A 33 4.45 7.38 -16.24
N TYR A 34 3.51 6.53 -15.80
CA TYR A 34 3.57 5.07 -15.94
C TYR A 34 2.53 4.49 -16.89
N GLY A 35 1.51 5.26 -17.26
CA GLY A 35 0.40 4.83 -18.09
C GLY A 35 -0.81 4.40 -17.26
N LYS A 36 -1.99 4.48 -17.89
CA LYS A 36 -3.27 4.08 -17.27
C LYS A 36 -3.41 2.58 -17.05
N LYS A 37 -2.77 1.75 -17.89
CA LYS A 37 -2.84 0.30 -17.74
C LYS A 37 -1.98 -0.16 -16.57
N ALA A 38 -2.54 -1.02 -15.72
CA ALA A 38 -1.80 -1.72 -14.69
C ALA A 38 -0.72 -2.62 -15.33
N THR A 39 0.48 -2.62 -14.74
CA THR A 39 1.60 -3.49 -15.13
C THR A 39 2.40 -3.84 -13.89
N ILE A 40 3.12 -4.96 -13.91
CA ILE A 40 4.01 -5.37 -12.80
C ILE A 40 5.03 -4.26 -12.46
N LEU A 41 5.56 -3.56 -13.45
CA LEU A 41 6.47 -2.43 -13.23
C LEU A 41 5.78 -1.20 -12.62
N LYS A 42 4.48 -0.97 -12.89
CA LYS A 42 3.70 0.08 -12.25
C LYS A 42 3.43 -0.28 -10.79
N PHE A 43 3.05 -1.52 -10.50
CA PHE A 43 2.87 -2.01 -9.12
C PHE A 43 4.14 -1.84 -8.30
N LYS A 44 5.30 -2.26 -8.82
CA LYS A 44 6.59 -2.03 -8.16
C LYS A 44 6.76 -0.57 -7.71
N VAL A 45 6.34 0.40 -8.53
CA VAL A 45 6.42 1.82 -8.16
C VAL A 45 5.39 2.20 -7.12
N LEU A 46 4.16 1.68 -7.22
CA LEU A 46 3.11 1.88 -6.22
C LEU A 46 3.57 1.35 -4.85
N GLU A 47 4.15 0.15 -4.77
CA GLU A 47 4.65 -0.45 -3.51
C GLU A 47 5.77 0.35 -2.82
N ILE A 48 6.55 1.12 -3.61
CA ILE A 48 7.53 2.06 -3.04
C ILE A 48 6.83 3.23 -2.37
N ILE A 49 5.68 3.66 -2.90
CA ILE A 49 4.92 4.81 -2.44
C ILE A 49 3.95 4.40 -1.31
N ALA A 50 3.40 3.19 -1.36
CA ALA A 50 2.38 2.65 -0.45
C ALA A 50 2.86 2.60 1.01
N ARG A 51 4.10 2.17 1.25
CA ARG A 51 4.74 2.18 2.59
C ARG A 51 4.88 3.57 3.25
N VAL A 52 4.82 4.65 2.48
CA VAL A 52 5.31 5.98 2.90
C VAL A 52 4.42 6.65 3.97
N PRO A 53 3.07 6.58 3.90
CA PRO A 53 2.22 7.12 4.95
C PRO A 53 2.51 6.47 6.31
N TYR A 54 2.72 5.16 6.35
CA TYR A 54 3.08 4.43 7.58
C TYR A 54 4.41 4.90 8.17
N GLN A 55 5.43 5.11 7.33
CA GLN A 55 6.72 5.70 7.76
C GLN A 55 6.52 7.11 8.34
N ALA A 56 5.69 7.93 7.71
CA ALA A 56 5.39 9.27 8.21
C ALA A 56 4.68 9.22 9.57
N TRP A 57 3.74 8.29 9.75
CA TRP A 57 3.01 8.09 10.99
C TRP A 57 3.92 7.61 12.12
N GLU A 58 4.79 6.63 11.84
CA GLU A 58 5.82 6.16 12.77
C GLU A 58 6.71 7.32 13.24
N GLN A 59 7.18 8.16 12.30
CA GLN A 59 8.01 9.32 12.64
C GLN A 59 7.25 10.36 13.47
N VAL A 60 5.99 10.65 13.16
CA VAL A 60 5.19 11.54 14.02
C VAL A 60 5.01 10.96 15.42
N ALA A 61 4.83 9.65 15.54
CA ALA A 61 4.71 8.98 16.82
C ALA A 61 6.01 9.08 17.65
N TYR A 62 7.18 8.97 17.01
CA TYR A 62 8.47 9.22 17.68
C TYR A 62 8.68 10.68 18.10
N VAL A 63 8.18 11.64 17.33
CA VAL A 63 8.16 13.04 17.78
C VAL A 63 7.17 13.23 18.94
N ALA A 64 6.02 12.55 18.92
CA ALA A 64 5.03 12.65 19.98
C ALA A 64 5.52 12.04 21.30
N ILE A 65 6.16 10.87 21.26
CA ILE A 65 6.68 10.21 22.47
C ILE A 65 7.73 11.08 23.14
N THR A 66 8.64 11.70 22.37
CA THR A 66 9.72 12.55 22.91
C THR A 66 9.24 13.79 23.65
N HIS A 67 8.05 14.32 23.34
CA HIS A 67 7.54 15.56 23.89
C HIS A 67 6.40 15.39 24.92
N LYS A 68 5.87 14.18 25.13
CA LYS A 68 4.67 13.94 25.97
C LYS A 68 4.76 12.68 26.83
N TYR A 69 5.75 12.62 27.73
CA TYR A 69 5.96 11.49 28.65
C TYR A 69 5.12 11.52 29.95
N GLU A 70 4.10 12.37 30.05
CA GLU A 70 3.43 12.61 31.34
C GLU A 70 2.60 11.41 31.86
N SER A 71 2.35 10.37 31.05
CA SER A 71 1.71 9.14 31.54
C SER A 71 2.20 7.85 30.86
N PRO A 72 2.48 6.77 31.64
CA PRO A 72 2.81 5.45 31.09
C PRO A 72 1.74 4.87 30.17
N ALA A 73 0.45 5.13 30.45
CA ALA A 73 -0.64 4.66 29.62
C ALA A 73 -0.64 5.31 28.22
N PHE A 74 -0.29 6.59 28.12
CA PHE A 74 -0.14 7.27 26.84
C PHE A 74 1.09 6.79 26.07
N ALA A 75 2.22 6.60 26.75
CA ALA A 75 3.42 6.02 26.15
C ALA A 75 3.14 4.62 25.57
N LYS A 76 2.38 3.79 26.28
CA LYS A 76 1.93 2.48 25.77
C LYS A 76 1.10 2.62 24.50
N ARG A 77 0.10 3.51 24.47
CA ARG A 77 -0.72 3.73 23.25
C ARG A 77 0.10 4.20 22.05
N ILE A 78 1.08 5.07 22.25
CA ILE A 78 1.99 5.49 21.17
C ILE A 78 2.82 4.30 20.69
N PHE A 79 3.35 3.48 21.60
CA PHE A 79 4.14 2.32 21.22
C PHE A 79 3.33 1.30 20.42
N GLU A 80 2.09 1.02 20.83
CA GLU A 80 1.17 0.17 20.07
C GLU A 80 0.92 0.74 18.67
N PHE A 81 0.66 2.04 18.56
CA PHE A 81 0.49 2.71 17.27
C PHE A 81 1.73 2.62 16.36
N VAL A 82 2.94 2.78 16.92
CA VAL A 82 4.20 2.59 16.18
C VAL A 82 4.32 1.16 15.67
N ARG A 83 3.97 0.18 16.50
CA ARG A 83 4.03 -1.23 16.12
C ARG A 83 3.05 -1.53 14.99
N GLU A 84 1.80 -1.09 15.11
CA GLU A 84 0.79 -1.24 14.05
C GLU A 84 1.25 -0.60 12.73
N ALA A 85 1.72 0.65 12.77
CA ALA A 85 2.22 1.33 11.56
C ALA A 85 3.40 0.57 10.92
N ARG A 86 4.28 -0.02 11.73
CA ARG A 86 5.40 -0.82 11.23
C ARG A 86 4.94 -2.13 10.61
N GLU A 87 3.97 -2.81 11.21
CA GLU A 87 3.41 -4.05 10.65
C GLU A 87 2.83 -3.82 9.25
N GLN A 88 2.10 -2.71 9.06
CA GLN A 88 1.56 -2.31 7.77
C GLN A 88 2.69 -1.94 6.79
N GLN A 89 3.67 -1.15 7.24
CA GLN A 89 4.85 -0.82 6.43
C GLN A 89 5.62 -2.06 5.97
N ASP A 90 5.76 -3.06 6.83
CA ASP A 90 6.46 -4.30 6.53
C ASP A 90 5.65 -5.16 5.54
N ASN A 91 4.32 -5.18 5.63
CA ASN A 91 3.45 -5.83 4.64
C ASN A 91 3.66 -5.23 3.22
N GLU A 92 3.60 -3.90 3.10
CA GLU A 92 3.93 -3.16 1.86
C GLU A 92 5.37 -3.41 1.36
N GLN A 93 6.28 -3.66 2.31
CA GLN A 93 7.65 -4.02 1.98
C GLN A 93 7.73 -5.41 1.36
N TRP A 94 6.96 -6.38 1.86
CA TRP A 94 6.88 -7.72 1.28
C TRP A 94 6.29 -7.69 -0.12
N HIS A 95 5.22 -6.93 -0.36
CA HIS A 95 4.66 -6.75 -1.70
C HIS A 95 5.72 -6.25 -2.68
N LEU A 96 6.48 -5.20 -2.34
CA LEU A 96 7.57 -4.71 -3.19
C LEU A 96 8.61 -5.79 -3.49
N LEU A 97 9.04 -6.55 -2.48
CA LEU A 97 10.10 -7.55 -2.65
C LEU A 97 9.64 -8.68 -3.56
N ILE A 98 8.41 -9.14 -3.40
CA ILE A 98 7.79 -10.17 -4.25
C ILE A 98 7.64 -9.65 -5.69
N ILE A 99 7.14 -8.43 -5.88
CA ILE A 99 7.02 -7.82 -7.20
C ILE A 99 8.41 -7.62 -7.86
N GLU A 100 9.44 -7.22 -7.12
CA GLU A 100 10.81 -7.11 -7.64
C GLU A 100 11.35 -8.48 -8.06
N GLU A 101 11.08 -9.53 -7.29
CA GLU A 101 11.43 -10.91 -7.64
C GLU A 101 10.74 -11.35 -8.94
N LEU A 102 9.44 -11.06 -9.10
CA LEU A 102 8.71 -11.33 -10.35
C LEU A 102 9.29 -10.57 -11.54
N VAL A 103 9.64 -9.29 -11.36
CA VAL A 103 10.30 -8.47 -12.38
C VAL A 103 11.62 -9.10 -12.84
N LEU A 104 12.39 -9.66 -11.92
CA LEU A 104 13.64 -10.36 -12.22
C LEU A 104 13.38 -11.69 -12.94
N LYS A 105 12.48 -12.53 -12.44
CA LYS A 105 12.12 -13.83 -13.04
C LYS A 105 11.57 -13.69 -14.46
N MET A 106 10.76 -12.65 -14.71
CA MET A 106 10.18 -12.35 -16.02
C MET A 106 11.09 -11.52 -16.92
N ASN A 107 12.31 -11.17 -16.46
CA ASN A 107 13.28 -10.36 -17.19
C ASN A 107 12.69 -9.04 -17.76
N LEU A 108 11.85 -8.37 -16.96
CA LEU A 108 11.19 -7.14 -17.40
C LEU A 108 12.18 -5.97 -17.42
N LYS A 109 12.22 -5.23 -18.54
CA LYS A 109 13.18 -4.13 -18.74
C LYS A 109 12.82 -2.93 -17.87
N LYS A 110 13.69 -2.62 -16.92
CA LYS A 110 13.61 -1.44 -16.05
C LYS A 110 14.42 -0.28 -16.62
N SER A 111 13.78 0.88 -16.76
CA SER A 111 14.50 2.16 -16.91
C SER A 111 14.97 2.69 -15.55
N PHE A 112 16.26 3.05 -15.43
CA PHE A 112 16.84 3.62 -14.22
C PHE A 112 16.11 4.91 -13.79
N LEU A 113 15.87 5.82 -14.71
CA LEU A 113 15.21 7.08 -14.41
C LEU A 113 13.76 6.83 -13.93
N LYS A 114 13.00 6.06 -14.72
CA LYS A 114 11.56 5.87 -14.50
C LYS A 114 11.23 4.92 -13.35
N HIS A 115 11.99 3.85 -13.14
CA HIS A 115 11.65 2.79 -12.17
C HIS A 115 12.61 2.73 -10.97
N ARG A 116 13.54 3.70 -10.85
CA ARG A 116 14.42 3.83 -9.68
C ARG A 116 14.48 5.25 -9.15
N LEU A 117 14.80 6.25 -9.96
CA LEU A 117 14.93 7.63 -9.45
C LEU A 117 13.57 8.30 -9.19
N LEU A 118 12.67 8.24 -10.17
CA LEU A 118 11.38 8.93 -10.10
C LEU A 118 10.47 8.44 -8.95
N PRO A 119 10.36 7.13 -8.65
CA PRO A 119 9.61 6.65 -7.49
C PRO A 119 10.12 7.22 -6.17
N GLN A 120 11.44 7.40 -6.03
CA GLN A 120 12.05 7.95 -4.81
C GLN A 120 11.70 9.44 -4.63
N LEU A 121 11.66 10.20 -5.73
CA LEU A 121 11.22 11.59 -5.69
C LEU A 121 9.74 11.70 -5.31
N ILE A 122 8.88 10.85 -5.89
CA ILE A 122 7.45 10.83 -5.54
C ILE A 122 7.27 10.44 -4.07
N ALA A 123 7.94 9.37 -3.61
CA ALA A 123 7.92 8.94 -2.21
C ALA A 123 8.39 10.06 -1.27
N PHE A 124 9.45 10.79 -1.62
CA PHE A 124 9.94 11.93 -0.83
C PHE A 124 8.87 13.01 -0.65
N PHE A 125 8.22 13.45 -1.73
CA PHE A 125 7.17 14.47 -1.61
C PHE A 125 5.94 13.93 -0.88
N TYR A 126 5.55 12.69 -1.17
CA TYR A 126 4.41 12.04 -0.53
C TYR A 126 4.61 11.89 0.97
N TYR A 127 5.83 11.56 1.43
CA TYR A 127 6.19 11.52 2.85
C TYR A 127 5.90 12.85 3.55
N HIS A 128 6.35 13.96 2.97
CA HIS A 128 6.15 15.29 3.57
C HIS A 128 4.67 15.68 3.61
N VAL A 129 3.91 15.35 2.56
CA VAL A 129 2.46 15.57 2.54
C VAL A 129 1.77 14.73 3.62
N SER A 130 2.06 13.44 3.70
CA SER A 130 1.49 12.52 4.68
C SER A 130 1.82 12.93 6.12
N TRP A 131 3.08 13.29 6.37
CA TRP A 131 3.55 13.79 7.67
C TRP A 131 2.83 15.08 8.07
N LEU A 132 2.80 16.07 7.17
CA LEU A 132 2.17 17.37 7.44
C LEU A 132 0.66 17.22 7.69
N LEU A 133 -0.03 16.41 6.88
CA LEU A 133 -1.43 16.09 7.08
C LEU A 133 -1.65 15.42 8.43
N TYR A 134 -0.81 14.47 8.81
CA TYR A 134 -0.97 13.77 10.09
C TYR A 134 -0.80 14.71 11.29
N VAL A 135 0.19 15.60 11.25
CA VAL A 135 0.42 16.60 12.30
C VAL A 135 -0.76 17.57 12.41
N ILE A 136 -1.24 18.12 11.29
CA ILE A 136 -2.31 19.13 11.26
C ILE A 136 -3.68 18.50 11.54
N ASN A 137 -4.05 17.49 10.76
CA ASN A 137 -5.34 16.81 10.84
C ASN A 137 -5.20 15.34 10.42
N PRO A 138 -4.95 14.43 11.37
CA PRO A 138 -4.68 13.03 11.05
C PRO A 138 -5.84 12.32 10.35
N LYS A 139 -7.09 12.80 10.49
CA LYS A 139 -8.21 12.29 9.69
C LYS A 139 -7.96 12.41 8.19
N LEU A 140 -7.38 13.52 7.74
CA LEU A 140 -7.06 13.73 6.32
C LEU A 140 -5.92 12.80 5.86
N SER A 141 -4.96 12.51 6.74
CA SER A 141 -3.88 11.57 6.46
C SER A 141 -4.42 10.15 6.28
N TYR A 142 -5.25 9.67 7.22
CA TYR A 142 -5.91 8.37 7.10
C TYR A 142 -6.87 8.29 5.90
N GLN A 143 -7.61 9.35 5.60
CA GLN A 143 -8.46 9.40 4.41
C GLN A 143 -7.65 9.33 3.11
N LEU A 144 -6.50 10.02 3.05
CA LEU A 144 -5.61 9.96 1.90
C LEU A 144 -5.05 8.54 1.73
N ASN A 145 -4.65 7.89 2.81
CA ASN A 145 -4.19 6.50 2.78
C ASN A 145 -5.30 5.57 2.30
N ALA A 146 -6.49 5.64 2.90
CA ALA A 146 -7.64 4.83 2.48
C ALA A 146 -8.00 4.99 1.00
N HIS A 147 -7.87 6.21 0.43
CA HIS A 147 -8.04 6.40 -1.01
C HIS A 147 -6.94 5.70 -1.83
N PHE A 148 -5.69 5.74 -1.36
CA PHE A 148 -4.56 5.06 -1.99
C PHE A 148 -4.78 3.54 -2.00
N GLU A 149 -5.11 2.96 -0.85
CA GLU A 149 -5.33 1.52 -0.73
C GLU A 149 -6.55 1.04 -1.52
N ASP A 150 -7.64 1.83 -1.53
CA ASP A 150 -8.80 1.54 -2.37
C ASP A 150 -8.43 1.52 -3.86
N HIS A 151 -7.56 2.44 -4.29
CA HIS A 151 -7.08 2.47 -5.66
C HIS A 151 -6.19 1.25 -5.96
N ALA A 152 -5.25 0.92 -5.08
CA ALA A 152 -4.36 -0.23 -5.21
C ALA A 152 -5.13 -1.55 -5.31
N GLU A 153 -6.07 -1.79 -4.38
CA GLU A 153 -6.97 -2.95 -4.37
C GLU A 153 -7.63 -3.14 -5.74
N HIS A 154 -8.24 -2.08 -6.28
CA HIS A 154 -8.91 -2.17 -7.57
C HIS A 154 -7.94 -2.33 -8.74
N GLU A 155 -6.77 -1.69 -8.73
CA GLU A 155 -5.78 -1.86 -9.80
C GLU A 155 -5.27 -3.31 -9.85
N TYR A 156 -5.01 -3.94 -8.69
CA TYR A 156 -4.63 -5.35 -8.62
C TYR A 156 -5.72 -6.28 -9.12
N MET A 157 -6.97 -6.11 -8.66
CA MET A 157 -8.08 -6.95 -9.09
C MET A 157 -8.39 -6.80 -10.59
N ASN A 158 -8.31 -5.58 -11.13
CA ASN A 158 -8.44 -5.38 -12.58
C ASN A 158 -7.27 -5.99 -13.34
N PHE A 159 -6.04 -5.93 -12.81
CA PHE A 159 -4.89 -6.58 -13.43
C PHE A 159 -5.05 -8.10 -13.50
N VAL A 160 -5.57 -8.72 -12.43
CA VAL A 160 -5.89 -10.16 -12.41
C VAL A 160 -6.90 -10.50 -13.50
N LYS A 161 -8.00 -9.74 -13.57
CA LYS A 161 -9.05 -9.91 -14.59
C LYS A 161 -8.51 -9.75 -16.02
N ASP A 162 -7.68 -8.74 -16.25
CA ASP A 162 -7.22 -8.39 -17.60
C ASP A 162 -6.08 -9.30 -18.11
N ASN A 163 -5.52 -10.18 -17.28
CA ASN A 163 -4.35 -11.00 -17.60
C ASN A 163 -4.55 -12.49 -17.26
N GLU A 164 -5.70 -13.08 -17.63
CA GLU A 164 -6.06 -14.47 -17.28
C GLU A 164 -4.96 -15.51 -17.59
N GLU A 165 -4.30 -15.41 -18.74
CA GLU A 165 -3.21 -16.33 -19.12
C GLU A 165 -2.02 -16.23 -18.16
N LEU A 166 -1.60 -15.00 -17.84
CA LEU A 166 -0.51 -14.77 -16.88
C LEU A 166 -0.88 -15.31 -15.50
N MET A 167 -2.13 -15.13 -15.08
CA MET A 167 -2.64 -15.56 -13.78
C MET A 167 -2.58 -17.08 -13.55
N GLN A 168 -2.51 -17.89 -14.61
CA GLN A 168 -2.30 -19.34 -14.50
C GLN A 168 -0.85 -19.75 -14.25
N THR A 169 0.10 -18.82 -14.34
CA THR A 169 1.52 -19.11 -14.13
C THR A 169 1.74 -19.61 -12.70
N PRO A 170 2.35 -20.79 -12.50
CA PRO A 170 2.71 -21.27 -11.17
C PRO A 170 3.61 -20.26 -10.46
N HIS A 171 3.33 -20.02 -9.19
CA HIS A 171 4.11 -19.10 -8.38
C HIS A 171 5.02 -19.88 -7.42
N SER A 172 6.25 -19.40 -7.31
CA SER A 172 7.17 -19.76 -6.24
C SER A 172 7.93 -18.50 -5.87
N SER A 173 8.20 -18.32 -4.58
CA SER A 173 8.94 -17.15 -4.10
C SER A 173 10.00 -17.53 -3.07
N SER A 174 11.10 -16.79 -3.04
CA SER A 174 12.04 -16.84 -1.91
C SER A 174 11.44 -16.32 -0.60
N PHE A 175 10.26 -15.68 -0.63
CA PHE A 175 9.59 -15.08 0.53
C PHE A 175 8.36 -15.87 1.00
N GLU A 176 8.21 -17.15 0.62
CA GLU A 176 7.06 -17.97 0.99
C GLU A 176 6.88 -18.14 2.51
N GLU A 177 7.98 -18.19 3.27
CA GLU A 177 7.95 -18.32 4.74
C GLU A 177 7.54 -17.02 5.43
N ASP A 178 7.86 -15.88 4.83
CA ASP A 178 7.63 -14.56 5.41
C ASP A 178 6.22 -14.02 5.09
N TYR A 179 5.77 -14.17 3.85
CA TYR A 179 4.52 -13.59 3.37
C TYR A 179 3.41 -14.64 3.18
N GLY A 180 3.77 -15.82 2.68
CA GLY A 180 2.84 -16.91 2.41
C GLY A 180 3.10 -17.61 1.08
N LYS A 181 2.57 -18.83 0.97
CA LYS A 181 2.68 -19.67 -0.22
C LYS A 181 1.39 -19.66 -1.04
N PHE A 182 1.53 -19.39 -2.33
CA PHE A 182 0.43 -19.33 -3.31
C PHE A 182 0.73 -20.23 -4.51
N ASN A 183 -0.28 -20.91 -5.03
CA ASN A 183 -0.07 -21.89 -6.10
C ASN A 183 0.27 -21.24 -7.44
N ASN A 184 -0.30 -20.07 -7.71
CA ASN A 184 -0.17 -19.35 -8.98
C ASN A 184 -0.22 -17.84 -8.75
N LEU A 185 0.05 -17.08 -9.81
CA LEU A 185 0.04 -15.62 -9.74
C LEU A 185 -1.34 -15.06 -9.39
N LYS A 186 -2.44 -15.72 -9.78
CA LYS A 186 -3.80 -15.29 -9.44
C LYS A 186 -3.98 -15.18 -7.93
N GLU A 187 -3.68 -16.26 -7.22
CA GLU A 187 -3.83 -16.31 -5.76
C GLU A 187 -2.95 -15.26 -5.08
N LEU A 188 -1.69 -15.11 -5.52
CA LEU A 188 -0.77 -14.10 -5.00
C LEU A 188 -1.32 -12.68 -5.18
N PHE A 189 -1.70 -12.28 -6.40
CA PHE A 189 -2.15 -10.92 -6.68
C PHE A 189 -3.49 -10.59 -6.01
N ILE A 190 -4.39 -11.58 -5.88
CA ILE A 190 -5.64 -11.40 -5.12
C ILE A 190 -5.34 -11.28 -3.63
N GLN A 191 -4.38 -12.03 -3.08
CA GLN A 191 -3.99 -11.88 -1.68
C GLN A 191 -3.40 -10.49 -1.42
N ILE A 192 -2.48 -10.00 -2.27
CA ILE A 192 -1.96 -8.64 -2.16
C ILE A 192 -3.11 -7.63 -2.17
N ALA A 193 -4.05 -7.73 -3.11
CA ALA A 193 -5.22 -6.86 -3.14
C ALA A 193 -6.10 -6.94 -1.88
N MET A 194 -6.19 -8.12 -1.24
CA MET A 194 -6.89 -8.28 0.03
C MET A 194 -6.16 -7.60 1.19
N ASP A 195 -4.83 -7.59 1.18
CA ASP A 195 -4.03 -6.83 2.15
C ASP A 195 -4.30 -5.32 1.98
N GLU A 196 -4.35 -4.81 0.73
CA GLU A 196 -4.72 -3.41 0.46
C GLU A 196 -6.12 -3.08 1.01
N ARG A 197 -7.07 -4.01 0.87
CA ARG A 197 -8.39 -3.84 1.46
C ARG A 197 -8.33 -3.74 2.98
N HIS A 198 -7.48 -4.55 3.61
CA HIS A 198 -7.27 -4.51 5.06
C HIS A 198 -6.66 -3.16 5.49
N HIS A 199 -5.62 -2.70 4.80
CA HIS A 199 -4.97 -1.41 5.01
C HIS A 199 -5.97 -0.23 4.88
N LYS A 200 -6.86 -0.31 3.88
CA LYS A 200 -7.98 0.64 3.69
C LYS A 200 -8.92 0.64 4.88
N GLU A 201 -9.41 -0.52 5.29
CA GLU A 201 -10.37 -0.67 6.38
C GLU A 201 -9.78 -0.19 7.72
N GLU A 202 -8.51 -0.51 7.97
CA GLU A 202 -7.79 -0.02 9.15
C GLU A 202 -7.70 1.51 9.14
N SER A 203 -7.26 2.09 8.02
CA SER A 203 -7.19 3.55 7.85
C SER A 203 -8.55 4.22 8.11
N LEU A 204 -9.63 3.65 7.58
CA LEU A 204 -10.99 4.14 7.80
C LEU A 204 -11.41 4.06 9.28
N SER A 205 -11.07 2.97 9.97
CA SER A 205 -11.41 2.79 11.39
C SER A 205 -10.77 3.88 12.27
N LYS A 206 -9.54 4.29 11.94
CA LYS A 206 -8.78 5.31 12.68
C LYS A 206 -9.31 6.73 12.46
N ILE A 207 -10.13 7.00 11.44
CA ILE A 207 -10.76 8.33 11.25
C ILE A 207 -11.63 8.72 12.45
N SER A 208 -12.28 7.76 13.09
CA SER A 208 -13.15 7.98 14.26
C SER A 208 -12.34 8.47 15.46
N ASN A 209 -11.15 7.91 15.66
CA ASN A 209 -10.24 8.14 16.78
C ASN A 209 -8.80 8.37 16.27
N PRO A 210 -8.52 9.55 15.70
CA PRO A 210 -7.38 9.74 14.80
C PRO A 210 -6.05 10.07 15.48
N ARG A 211 -5.97 10.09 16.82
CA ARG A 211 -4.72 10.41 17.53
C ARG A 211 -4.51 9.47 18.70
N PHE A 212 -3.55 8.54 18.55
CA PHE A 212 -2.98 7.73 19.64
C PHE A 212 -4.04 7.18 20.61
N SER A 213 -5.18 6.78 20.05
CA SER A 213 -6.40 6.37 20.75
C SER A 213 -6.41 4.86 20.90
#